data_AF-A0A7Y2X028-F1
#
_entry.id   AF-A0A7Y2X028-F1
#
_cell.length_a   1.000
_cell.length_b   1.000
_cell.length_c   1.000
_cell.angle_alpha   90.00
_cell.angle_beta   90.00
_cell.angle_gamma   90.00
#
_symmetry.space_group_name_H-M   'P 1'
#
loop_
_entity.id
_entity.type
_entity.pdbx_description
1 polymer ?
#
loop_
_entity_poly.entity_id
_entity_poly.type
_entity_poly.pdbx_seq_one_letter_code
_entity_poly.pdbx_strand_id
1 'polypeptide(L)'
;GKTNMLQQLQRPDVATRYAADRGTPLVFCSLDANMLAERDGWGVFEGLSEALSAGLRAALPPDAHAEIAAAHAAILAAHGSYPIALRRYAAALDSALAHVRLVIIFDEFDALLPQTSDAVLRNLRGLRDRHKYRLMYLTLTRERLATLCSEACQEAVEPFLELFALCELGLHPLGDNDAIGEVERFAERHQQPLAPPLCKRIVSLSGGHPGMLRALTQIALTGVALDADPRALIAANPSLRDECLKLWNDLSGDEREAIWQAHGGGSLDRRHGEDLLLKGLLRQGDHGRMTIFSPLLAAVVAVEVARTTTAHPDDSRPAPIIIDHVSQQVYYYGHQIGDRLSPLNFRLLAYLFDHYGAICSEANVAGAVYPGELPDGDSERVSILVRRMVSRLKEIAPDEPVLLQTIRGRGYRLGLPPN
;
A
#
# COMPACT_ATOMS: atom_id res chain seq x y z
N GLY A 1 6.42 -4.66 -6.89
CA GLY A 1 7.64 -4.64 -7.73
C GLY A 1 8.94 -4.49 -6.94
N LYS A 2 8.91 -3.77 -5.81
CA LYS A 2 10.08 -3.42 -4.97
C LYS A 2 10.92 -4.64 -4.55
N THR A 3 10.29 -5.68 -4.01
CA THR A 3 10.97 -6.93 -3.61
C THR A 3 11.65 -7.63 -4.79
N ASN A 4 11.01 -7.70 -5.96
CA ASN A 4 11.63 -8.29 -7.15
C ASN A 4 12.86 -7.49 -7.61
N MET A 5 12.81 -6.15 -7.53
CA MET A 5 13.96 -5.30 -7.82
C MET A 5 15.12 -5.60 -6.87
N LEU A 6 14.86 -5.77 -5.57
CA LEU A 6 15.90 -6.14 -4.61
C LEU A 6 16.56 -7.47 -4.94
N GLN A 7 15.74 -8.48 -5.21
CA GLN A 7 16.25 -9.79 -5.60
C GLN A 7 17.15 -9.69 -6.82
N GLN A 8 16.81 -8.84 -7.80
CA GLN A 8 17.67 -8.58 -8.97
C GLN A 8 18.97 -7.86 -8.60
N LEU A 9 18.91 -6.83 -7.74
CA LEU A 9 20.09 -6.09 -7.28
C LEU A 9 21.09 -6.97 -6.53
N GLN A 10 20.59 -7.96 -5.79
CA GLN A 10 21.39 -8.88 -4.99
C GLN A 10 21.98 -10.04 -5.78
N ARG A 11 21.61 -10.20 -7.07
CA ARG A 11 22.20 -11.26 -7.88
C ARG A 11 23.71 -11.06 -8.04
N PRO A 12 24.52 -12.12 -7.92
CA PRO A 12 25.98 -12.00 -8.01
C PRO A 12 26.49 -11.38 -9.31
N ASP A 13 25.85 -11.69 -10.45
CA ASP A 13 26.22 -11.15 -11.76
C ASP A 13 25.92 -9.65 -11.86
N VAL A 14 24.78 -9.21 -11.33
CA VAL A 14 24.39 -7.79 -11.28
C VAL A 14 25.32 -7.01 -10.36
N ALA A 15 25.53 -7.50 -9.13
CA ALA A 15 26.42 -6.88 -8.17
C ALA A 15 27.85 -6.75 -8.72
N THR A 16 28.37 -7.80 -9.36
CA THR A 16 29.71 -7.78 -9.99
C THR A 16 29.80 -6.75 -11.10
N ARG A 17 28.79 -6.67 -11.98
CA ARG A 17 28.77 -5.71 -13.08
C ARG A 17 28.83 -4.26 -12.62
N TYR A 18 28.12 -3.92 -11.55
CA TYR A 18 28.09 -2.55 -11.02
C TYR A 18 29.18 -2.25 -9.99
N ALA A 19 29.86 -3.27 -9.45
CA ALA A 19 30.95 -3.11 -8.49
C ALA A 19 32.36 -3.10 -9.11
N ALA A 20 32.50 -3.45 -10.40
CA ALA A 20 33.77 -3.70 -11.09
C ALA A 20 34.82 -2.57 -10.95
N ASP A 21 34.41 -1.31 -10.81
CA ASP A 21 35.31 -0.14 -10.85
C ASP A 21 35.86 0.31 -9.49
N ARG A 22 35.53 -0.32 -8.36
CA ARG A 22 35.75 0.28 -7.02
C ARG A 22 36.71 -0.44 -6.07
N GLY A 23 37.42 -1.48 -6.50
CA GLY A 23 38.51 -2.15 -5.75
C GLY A 23 38.10 -2.95 -4.50
N THR A 24 37.13 -2.48 -3.72
CA THR A 24 36.52 -3.18 -2.58
C THR A 24 35.15 -3.72 -2.97
N PRO A 25 34.84 -5.01 -2.71
CA PRO A 25 33.55 -5.60 -3.06
C PRO A 25 32.39 -4.88 -2.36
N LEU A 26 31.28 -4.72 -3.09
CA LEU A 26 30.03 -4.19 -2.57
C LEU A 26 29.10 -5.35 -2.24
N VAL A 27 28.63 -5.43 -0.99
CA VAL A 27 27.75 -6.49 -0.52
C VAL A 27 26.43 -5.88 -0.05
N PHE A 28 25.33 -6.58 -0.33
CA PHE A 28 23.98 -6.23 0.08
C PHE A 28 23.52 -7.20 1.16
N CYS A 29 23.05 -6.68 2.29
CA CYS A 29 22.43 -7.45 3.38
C CYS A 29 20.99 -6.97 3.55
N SER A 30 20.02 -7.87 3.46
CA SER A 30 18.61 -7.54 3.67
C SER A 30 18.17 -7.86 5.09
N LEU A 31 17.54 -6.90 5.73
CA LEU A 31 16.69 -7.08 6.89
C LEU A 31 15.24 -6.95 6.44
N ASP A 32 14.47 -8.01 6.59
CA ASP A 32 13.01 -7.99 6.40
C ASP A 32 12.34 -7.67 7.74
N ALA A 33 11.70 -6.52 7.84
CA ALA A 33 11.01 -6.06 9.05
C ALA A 33 9.88 -7.01 9.52
N ASN A 34 9.30 -7.80 8.62
CA ASN A 34 8.27 -8.78 8.98
C ASN A 34 8.84 -10.06 9.60
N MET A 35 10.12 -10.33 9.36
CA MET A 35 10.81 -11.51 9.89
C MET A 35 11.43 -11.27 11.27
N LEU A 36 11.43 -10.03 11.75
CA LEU A 36 11.88 -9.69 13.10
C LEU A 36 10.99 -10.33 14.16
N ALA A 37 11.56 -11.19 15.00
CA ALA A 37 10.86 -11.80 16.13
C ALA A 37 10.43 -10.74 17.16
N GLU A 38 11.29 -9.75 17.39
CA GLU A 38 11.01 -8.61 18.25
C GLU A 38 11.37 -7.31 17.51
N ARG A 39 10.54 -6.28 17.71
CA ARG A 39 10.70 -4.98 17.05
C ARG A 39 11.31 -3.92 17.96
N ASP A 40 11.79 -4.33 19.12
CA ASP A 40 12.47 -3.46 20.06
C ASP A 40 13.95 -3.24 19.65
N GLY A 41 14.70 -2.49 20.46
CA GLY A 41 16.09 -2.20 20.14
C GLY A 41 16.98 -3.45 20.10
N TRP A 42 16.70 -4.46 20.92
CA TRP A 42 17.46 -5.71 20.88
C TRP A 42 17.15 -6.48 19.59
N GLY A 43 15.88 -6.67 19.26
CA GLY A 43 15.44 -7.42 18.09
C GLY A 43 15.91 -6.81 16.76
N VAL A 44 15.95 -5.49 16.65
CA VAL A 44 16.52 -4.81 15.46
C VAL A 44 18.00 -5.18 15.28
N PHE A 45 18.82 -5.13 16.33
CA PHE A 45 20.26 -5.41 16.22
C PHE A 45 20.56 -6.92 16.10
N GLU A 46 19.69 -7.76 16.64
CA GLU A 46 19.71 -9.21 16.41
C GLU A 46 19.45 -9.51 14.93
N GLY A 47 18.34 -9.04 14.36
CA GLY A 47 18.01 -9.27 12.95
C GLY A 47 19.05 -8.67 12.00
N LEU A 48 19.62 -7.50 12.32
CA LEU A 48 20.74 -6.94 11.54
C LEU A 48 21.99 -7.83 11.60
N SER A 49 22.28 -8.47 12.74
CA SER A 49 23.42 -9.38 12.86
C SER A 49 23.21 -10.70 12.12
N GLU A 50 21.97 -11.19 12.05
CA GLU A 50 21.60 -12.32 11.20
C GLU A 50 21.76 -11.95 9.71
N ALA A 51 21.23 -10.79 9.30
CA ALA A 51 21.36 -10.27 7.94
C ALA A 51 22.82 -10.11 7.49
N LEU A 52 23.70 -9.65 8.38
CA LEU A 52 25.15 -9.61 8.15
C LEU A 52 25.70 -11.01 7.91
N SER A 53 25.40 -11.96 8.81
CA SER A 53 25.90 -13.33 8.74
C SER A 53 25.48 -14.02 7.43
N ALA A 54 24.24 -13.82 7.01
CA ALA A 54 23.69 -14.39 5.78
C ALA A 54 24.29 -13.75 4.52
N GLY A 55 24.31 -12.41 4.45
CA GLY A 55 24.73 -11.69 3.24
C GLY A 55 26.24 -11.72 2.99
N LEU A 56 27.05 -11.89 4.02
CA LEU A 56 28.51 -11.82 3.91
C LEU A 56 29.19 -13.17 3.68
N ARG A 57 28.45 -14.28 3.68
CA ARG A 57 28.96 -15.68 3.67
C ARG A 57 30.04 -15.99 2.62
N ALA A 58 29.97 -15.34 1.45
CA ALA A 58 30.91 -15.57 0.34
C ALA A 58 31.97 -14.47 0.19
N ALA A 59 31.90 -13.41 1.00
CA ALA A 59 32.67 -12.18 0.80
C ALA A 59 33.75 -11.92 1.86
N LEU A 60 33.79 -12.70 2.94
CA LEU A 60 34.71 -12.49 4.06
C LEU A 60 35.68 -13.66 4.25
N PRO A 61 36.87 -13.41 4.84
CA PRO A 61 37.76 -14.46 5.29
C PRO A 61 37.17 -15.24 6.48
N PRO A 62 37.64 -16.48 6.75
CA PRO A 62 37.14 -17.33 7.83
C PRO A 62 37.18 -16.68 9.22
N ASP A 63 38.21 -15.90 9.51
CA ASP A 63 38.37 -15.25 10.82
C ASP A 63 37.30 -14.18 11.04
N ALA A 64 37.04 -13.33 10.05
CA ALA A 64 35.96 -12.33 10.11
C ALA A 64 34.57 -13.00 10.19
N HIS A 65 34.39 -14.14 9.51
CA HIS A 65 33.19 -14.95 9.66
C HIS A 65 32.98 -15.45 11.09
N ALA A 66 34.04 -15.96 11.73
CA ALA A 66 33.98 -16.42 13.11
C ALA A 66 33.66 -15.27 14.09
N GLU A 67 34.23 -14.09 13.87
CA GLU A 67 33.94 -12.91 14.69
C GLU A 67 32.48 -12.47 14.58
N ILE A 68 31.92 -12.41 13.38
CA ILE A 68 30.51 -12.05 13.16
C ILE A 68 29.58 -13.09 13.79
N ALA A 69 29.86 -14.38 13.60
CA ALA A 69 29.07 -15.46 14.19
C ALA A 69 29.13 -15.44 15.73
N ALA A 70 30.30 -15.18 16.31
CA ALA A 70 30.47 -15.04 17.75
C ALA A 70 29.73 -13.82 18.30
N ALA A 71 29.73 -12.71 17.56
CA ALA A 71 28.95 -11.53 17.91
C ALA A 71 27.45 -11.84 17.90
N HIS A 72 26.93 -12.45 16.84
CA HIS A 72 25.52 -12.86 16.74
C HIS A 72 25.12 -13.80 17.89
N ALA A 73 25.92 -14.82 18.18
CA ALA A 73 25.68 -15.73 19.31
C ALA A 73 25.66 -14.98 20.66
N ALA A 74 26.52 -13.97 20.85
CA ALA A 74 26.52 -13.15 22.04
C ALA A 74 25.29 -12.24 22.15
N ILE A 75 24.71 -11.79 21.03
CA ILE A 75 23.46 -11.03 20.99
C ILE A 75 22.29 -11.92 21.43
N LEU A 76 22.22 -13.14 20.88
CA LEU A 76 21.21 -14.14 21.26
C LEU A 76 21.31 -14.53 22.74
N ALA A 77 22.53 -14.75 23.25
CA ALA A 77 22.76 -15.09 24.64
C ALA A 77 22.37 -13.96 25.63
N ALA A 78 22.39 -12.71 25.16
CA ALA A 78 22.02 -11.53 25.93
C ALA A 78 20.64 -10.99 25.53
N HIS A 79 19.69 -11.90 25.30
CA HIS A 79 18.32 -11.58 24.91
C HIS A 79 17.69 -10.43 25.72
N GLY A 80 17.05 -9.48 25.03
CA GLY A 80 16.47 -8.26 25.60
C GLY A 80 17.49 -7.18 26.00
N SER A 81 18.80 -7.44 25.94
CA SER A 81 19.82 -6.46 26.29
C SER A 81 20.22 -5.59 25.11
N TYR A 82 19.50 -4.48 24.93
CA TYR A 82 19.80 -3.49 23.89
C TYR A 82 21.26 -3.00 23.86
N PRO A 83 21.90 -2.61 24.98
CA PRO A 83 23.28 -2.12 24.95
C PRO A 83 24.30 -3.18 24.54
N ILE A 84 24.08 -4.45 24.90
CA ILE A 84 24.95 -5.55 24.48
C ILE A 84 24.75 -5.81 23.00
N ALA A 85 23.49 -5.85 22.53
CA ALA A 85 23.16 -6.06 21.13
C ALA A 85 23.85 -5.05 20.22
N LEU A 86 23.69 -3.75 20.52
CA LEU A 86 24.33 -2.67 19.79
C LEU A 86 25.86 -2.81 19.76
N ARG A 87 26.50 -3.05 20.91
CA ARG A 87 27.97 -3.10 20.99
C ARG A 87 28.53 -4.29 20.21
N ARG A 88 27.88 -5.45 20.30
CA ARG A 88 28.30 -6.66 19.57
C ARG A 88 28.07 -6.50 18.08
N TYR A 89 26.93 -5.95 17.68
CA TYR A 89 26.65 -5.63 16.29
C TYR A 89 27.67 -4.64 15.71
N ALA A 90 27.97 -3.54 16.44
CA ALA A 90 28.95 -2.55 15.99
C ALA A 90 30.34 -3.16 15.78
N ALA A 91 30.79 -4.06 16.66
CA ALA A 91 32.05 -4.77 16.50
C ALA A 91 32.05 -5.74 15.29
N ALA A 92 30.95 -6.47 15.09
CA ALA A 92 30.78 -7.33 13.92
C ALA A 92 30.80 -6.53 12.60
N LEU A 93 30.14 -5.36 12.62
CA LEU A 93 30.10 -4.42 11.51
C LEU A 93 31.50 -3.84 11.22
N ASP A 94 32.25 -3.45 12.25
CA ASP A 94 33.66 -3.00 12.12
C ASP A 94 34.51 -4.07 11.39
N SER A 95 34.37 -5.34 11.79
CA SER A 95 35.09 -6.49 11.18
C SER A 95 34.68 -6.71 9.71
N ALA A 96 33.37 -6.75 9.42
CA ALA A 96 32.87 -6.90 8.06
C ALA A 96 33.35 -5.75 7.15
N LEU A 97 33.20 -4.52 7.63
CA LEU A 97 33.63 -3.31 6.95
C LEU A 97 35.14 -3.14 6.93
N ALA A 98 35.97 -4.08 7.39
CA ALA A 98 37.39 -4.08 7.03
C ALA A 98 37.58 -4.55 5.58
N HIS A 99 36.75 -5.49 5.13
CA HIS A 99 36.92 -6.22 3.87
C HIS A 99 35.96 -5.78 2.76
N VAL A 100 34.78 -5.27 3.12
CA VAL A 100 33.72 -4.96 2.15
C VAL A 100 33.23 -3.52 2.27
N ARG A 101 32.42 -3.11 1.30
CA ARG A 101 31.46 -2.00 1.42
C ARG A 101 30.07 -2.61 1.53
N LEU A 102 29.26 -2.09 2.44
CA LEU A 102 27.98 -2.69 2.79
C LEU A 102 26.82 -1.76 2.46
N VAL A 103 25.79 -2.33 1.85
CA VAL A 103 24.46 -1.75 1.76
C VAL A 103 23.54 -2.59 2.63
N ILE A 104 23.00 -2.00 3.69
CA ILE A 104 21.94 -2.62 4.48
C ILE A 104 20.61 -2.19 3.90
N ILE A 105 19.83 -3.18 3.49
CA ILE A 105 18.50 -3.00 2.92
C ILE A 105 17.50 -3.25 4.02
N PHE A 106 16.67 -2.26 4.34
CA PHE A 106 15.49 -2.41 5.17
C PHE A 106 14.29 -2.63 4.26
N ASP A 107 13.87 -3.89 4.11
CA ASP A 107 12.63 -4.25 3.42
C ASP A 107 11.45 -4.11 4.38
N GLU A 108 10.31 -3.68 3.84
CA GLU A 108 9.09 -3.36 4.60
C GLU A 108 9.32 -2.42 5.80
N PHE A 109 10.17 -1.41 5.62
CA PHE A 109 10.53 -0.49 6.69
C PHE A 109 9.35 0.38 7.17
N ASP A 110 8.26 0.47 6.39
CA ASP A 110 7.00 1.10 6.80
C ASP A 110 6.47 0.52 8.12
N ALA A 111 6.62 -0.79 8.32
CA ALA A 111 6.13 -1.47 9.52
C ALA A 111 7.06 -1.26 10.72
N LEU A 112 8.36 -1.13 10.49
CA LEU A 112 9.38 -1.08 11.54
C LEU A 112 9.59 0.35 12.07
N LEU A 113 9.66 1.34 11.18
CA LEU A 113 10.02 2.71 11.54
C LEU A 113 9.12 3.32 12.64
N PRO A 114 7.77 3.22 12.59
CA PRO A 114 6.91 3.82 13.62
C PRO A 114 7.06 3.19 15.01
N GLN A 115 7.59 1.97 15.09
CA GLN A 115 7.79 1.21 16.33
C GLN A 115 9.22 1.35 16.86
N THR A 116 10.14 1.87 16.05
CA THR A 116 11.55 1.94 16.39
C THR A 116 11.80 3.12 17.32
N SER A 117 12.39 2.86 18.49
CA SER A 117 12.73 3.94 19.43
C SER A 117 13.76 4.91 18.85
N ASP A 118 13.69 6.18 19.24
CA ASP A 118 14.64 7.22 18.83
C ASP A 118 16.09 6.85 19.15
N ALA A 119 16.32 6.11 20.24
CA ALA A 119 17.65 5.64 20.61
C ALA A 119 18.25 4.70 19.57
N VAL A 120 17.44 3.83 18.98
CA VAL A 120 17.87 2.91 17.91
C VAL A 120 18.17 3.69 16.65
N LEU A 121 17.30 4.60 16.24
CA LEU A 121 17.48 5.44 15.04
C LEU A 121 18.73 6.33 15.14
N ARG A 122 18.97 6.95 16.30
CA ARG A 122 20.21 7.70 16.56
C ARG A 122 21.46 6.82 16.46
N ASN A 123 21.38 5.59 16.95
CA ASN A 123 22.52 4.67 16.88
C ASN A 123 22.76 4.18 15.44
N LEU A 124 21.72 3.89 14.67
CA LEU A 124 21.85 3.59 13.23
C LEU A 124 22.48 4.78 12.50
N ARG A 125 22.02 6.02 12.75
CA ARG A 125 22.64 7.23 12.21
C ARG A 125 24.13 7.31 12.56
N GLY A 126 24.47 7.10 13.84
CA GLY A 126 25.84 7.11 14.33
C GLY A 126 26.73 6.04 13.68
N LEU A 127 26.21 4.82 13.46
CA LEU A 127 26.93 3.76 12.76
C LEU A 127 27.20 4.13 11.30
N ARG A 128 26.21 4.65 10.58
CA ARG A 128 26.40 5.16 9.21
C ARG A 128 27.46 6.26 9.16
N ASP A 129 27.39 7.23 10.07
CA ASP A 129 28.31 8.37 10.09
C ASP A 129 29.75 7.96 10.41
N ARG A 130 29.95 7.02 11.34
CA ARG A 130 31.27 6.42 11.65
C ARG A 130 31.87 5.69 10.45
N HIS A 131 31.03 5.10 9.60
CA HIS A 131 31.44 4.28 8.46
C HIS A 131 31.14 4.93 7.11
N LYS A 132 31.30 6.26 7.04
CA LYS A 132 31.09 7.03 5.81
C LYS A 132 31.82 6.39 4.61
N TYR A 133 31.15 6.34 3.47
CA TYR A 133 31.61 5.71 2.21
C TYR A 133 31.74 4.19 2.21
N ARG A 134 31.60 3.52 3.37
CA ARG A 134 31.63 2.05 3.48
C ARG A 134 30.29 1.45 3.90
N LEU A 135 29.43 2.21 4.58
CA LEU A 135 28.08 1.80 4.96
C LEU A 135 27.02 2.70 4.32
N MET A 136 26.02 2.08 3.72
CA MET A 136 24.83 2.73 3.17
C MET A 136 23.58 2.04 3.68
N TYR A 137 22.53 2.82 3.90
CA TYR A 137 21.19 2.30 4.16
C TYR A 137 20.33 2.51 2.92
N LEU A 138 19.59 1.47 2.55
CA LEU A 138 18.56 1.51 1.53
C LEU A 138 17.26 1.08 2.18
N THR A 139 16.23 1.91 2.12
CA THR A 139 14.90 1.59 2.67
C THR A 139 13.93 1.36 1.53
N LEU A 140 13.03 0.39 1.70
CA LEU A 140 11.95 0.16 0.76
C LEU A 140 10.65 0.34 1.49
N THR A 141 9.94 1.38 1.05
CA THR A 141 8.70 1.79 1.66
C THR A 141 7.61 2.01 0.61
N ARG A 142 6.36 1.84 1.03
CA ARG A 142 5.18 2.19 0.23
C ARG A 142 4.94 3.69 0.30
N GLU A 143 5.01 4.23 1.51
CA GLU A 143 4.91 5.66 1.77
C GLU A 143 6.29 6.31 1.89
N ARG A 144 6.33 7.64 1.83
CA ARG A 144 7.58 8.38 2.07
C ARG A 144 7.96 8.26 3.53
N LEU A 145 9.25 8.12 3.84
CA LEU A 145 9.69 7.95 5.23
C LEU A 145 9.23 9.08 6.15
N ALA A 146 9.20 10.31 5.63
CA ALA A 146 8.76 11.48 6.37
C ALA A 146 7.28 11.46 6.77
N THR A 147 6.43 10.66 6.10
CA THR A 147 4.99 10.56 6.40
C THR A 147 4.67 9.42 7.36
N LEU A 148 5.63 8.55 7.69
CA LEU A 148 5.44 7.40 8.56
C LEU A 148 5.56 7.72 10.06
N CYS A 149 6.18 8.85 10.40
CA CYS A 149 6.37 9.27 11.79
C CYS A 149 5.30 10.30 12.18
N SER A 150 4.82 10.23 13.42
CA SER A 150 3.92 11.26 13.96
C SER A 150 4.65 12.58 14.16
N GLU A 151 3.93 13.70 14.07
CA GLU A 151 4.49 15.04 14.29
C GLU A 151 5.18 15.16 15.67
N ALA A 152 4.67 14.46 16.69
CA ALA A 152 5.21 14.48 18.04
C ALA A 152 6.61 13.87 18.18
N CYS A 153 7.00 12.96 17.28
CA CYS A 153 8.31 12.28 17.30
C CYS A 153 9.25 12.78 16.19
N GLN A 154 8.79 13.72 15.36
CA GLN A 154 9.47 14.10 14.12
C GLN A 154 10.86 14.70 14.37
N GLU A 155 11.02 15.59 15.36
CA GLU A 155 12.31 16.19 15.71
C GLU A 155 13.36 15.15 16.15
N ALA A 156 12.92 14.09 16.86
CA ALA A 156 13.83 13.06 17.37
C ALA A 156 14.32 12.11 16.27
N VAL A 157 13.50 11.92 15.23
CA VAL A 157 13.73 10.99 14.11
C VAL A 157 14.38 11.70 12.91
N GLU A 158 14.20 13.02 12.79
CA GLU A 158 14.70 13.87 11.69
C GLU A 158 16.18 13.60 11.32
N PRO A 159 17.14 13.53 12.26
CA PRO A 159 18.55 13.28 11.90
C PRO A 159 18.77 11.94 11.21
N PHE A 160 17.95 10.92 11.49
CA PHE A 160 18.00 9.66 10.76
C PHE A 160 17.34 9.78 9.39
N LEU A 161 16.20 10.47 9.28
CA LEU A 161 15.50 10.66 8.00
C LEU A 161 16.28 11.49 6.99
N GLU A 162 17.07 12.47 7.46
CA GLU A 162 18.00 13.25 6.63
C GLU A 162 18.98 12.40 5.81
N LEU A 163 19.24 11.16 6.25
CA LEU A 163 20.07 10.21 5.51
C LEU A 163 19.53 9.94 4.10
N PHE A 164 18.21 10.04 3.92
CA PHE A 164 17.47 9.64 2.73
C PHE A 164 16.95 10.83 1.91
N ALA A 165 16.83 12.01 2.52
CA ALA A 165 16.16 13.18 1.93
C ALA A 165 16.68 13.63 0.56
N LEU A 166 17.95 13.34 0.22
CA LEU A 166 18.57 13.74 -1.04
C LEU A 166 18.48 12.66 -2.14
N CYS A 167 18.00 11.46 -1.83
CA CYS A 167 17.99 10.34 -2.77
C CYS A 167 16.77 9.44 -2.57
N GLU A 168 15.59 10.00 -2.85
CA GLU A 168 14.34 9.24 -2.94
C GLU A 168 14.10 8.83 -4.40
N LEU A 169 13.89 7.53 -4.62
CA LEU A 169 13.62 6.98 -5.94
C LEU A 169 12.26 6.28 -5.92
N GLY A 170 11.39 6.73 -6.80
CA GLY A 170 10.13 6.05 -7.05
C GLY A 170 10.33 4.83 -7.95
N LEU A 171 9.63 3.74 -7.64
CA LEU A 171 9.60 2.58 -8.52
C LEU A 171 8.40 2.70 -9.46
N HIS A 172 8.67 3.16 -10.68
CA HIS A 172 7.64 3.37 -11.69
C HIS A 172 7.13 2.03 -12.26
N PRO A 173 5.96 2.05 -12.92
CA PRO A 173 5.58 1.01 -13.87
C PRO A 173 6.71 0.74 -14.88
N LEU A 174 6.72 -0.46 -15.46
CA LEU A 174 7.76 -0.86 -16.40
C LEU A 174 7.78 0.07 -17.62
N GLY A 175 8.97 0.43 -18.08
CA GLY A 175 9.14 1.11 -19.36
C GLY A 175 8.75 0.20 -20.52
N ASP A 176 8.47 0.79 -21.69
CA ASP A 176 7.87 0.07 -22.82
C ASP A 176 8.63 -1.22 -23.22
N ASN A 177 9.96 -1.17 -23.28
CA ASN A 177 10.78 -2.33 -23.64
C ASN A 177 10.67 -3.46 -22.61
N ASP A 178 10.77 -3.12 -21.31
CA ASP A 178 10.66 -4.10 -20.23
C ASP A 178 9.23 -4.66 -20.14
N ALA A 179 8.23 -3.80 -20.36
CA ALA A 179 6.82 -4.18 -20.37
C ALA A 179 6.51 -5.15 -21.53
N ILE A 180 7.05 -4.90 -22.74
CA ILE A 180 6.96 -5.85 -23.86
C ILE A 180 7.62 -7.17 -23.49
N GLY A 181 8.83 -7.12 -22.92
CA GLY A 181 9.55 -8.33 -22.49
C GLY A 181 8.80 -9.13 -21.42
N GLU A 182 8.06 -8.47 -20.51
CA GLU A 182 7.18 -9.17 -19.56
C GLU A 182 5.99 -9.86 -20.26
N VAL A 183 5.37 -9.19 -21.24
CA VAL A 183 4.25 -9.76 -22.00
C VAL A 183 4.71 -10.98 -22.79
N GLU A 184 5.83 -10.87 -23.50
CA GLU A 184 6.42 -11.96 -24.28
C GLU A 184 6.76 -13.15 -23.38
N ARG A 185 7.47 -12.90 -22.26
CA ARG A 185 7.83 -13.96 -21.31
C ARG A 185 6.62 -14.60 -20.64
N PHE A 186 5.52 -13.86 -20.46
CA PHE A 186 4.27 -14.43 -19.96
C PHE A 186 3.62 -15.31 -21.03
N ALA A 187 3.50 -14.80 -22.26
CA ALA A 187 2.92 -15.52 -23.40
C ALA A 187 3.69 -16.81 -23.76
N GLU A 188 5.03 -16.77 -23.71
CA GLU A 188 5.91 -17.92 -23.93
C GLU A 188 5.68 -19.04 -22.91
N ARG A 189 5.41 -18.71 -21.64
CA ARG A 189 5.06 -19.72 -20.61
C ARG A 189 3.78 -20.48 -20.93
N HIS A 190 2.90 -19.89 -21.74
CA HIS A 190 1.69 -20.52 -22.26
C HIS A 190 1.87 -21.10 -23.68
N GLN A 191 3.09 -21.11 -24.21
CA GLN A 191 3.43 -21.61 -25.56
C GLN A 191 2.64 -20.93 -26.69
N GLN A 192 2.22 -19.68 -26.46
CA GLN A 192 1.37 -18.93 -27.38
C GLN A 192 1.94 -17.52 -27.57
N PRO A 193 2.91 -17.33 -28.48
CA PRO A 193 3.48 -16.01 -28.72
C PRO A 193 2.41 -15.06 -29.27
N LEU A 194 2.39 -13.84 -28.74
CA LEU A 194 1.47 -12.79 -29.19
C LEU A 194 2.11 -11.97 -30.31
N ALA A 195 1.28 -11.49 -31.24
CA ALA A 195 1.76 -10.63 -32.32
C ALA A 195 2.29 -9.28 -31.76
N PRO A 196 3.36 -8.70 -32.32
CA PRO A 196 3.93 -7.45 -31.81
C PRO A 196 2.95 -6.26 -31.67
N PRO A 197 1.97 -6.06 -32.58
CA PRO A 197 0.95 -5.01 -32.39
C PRO A 197 0.10 -5.22 -31.13
N LEU A 198 -0.22 -6.47 -30.81
CA LEU A 198 -0.99 -6.82 -29.63
C LEU A 198 -0.18 -6.61 -28.35
N CYS A 199 1.11 -6.96 -28.35
CA CYS A 199 2.02 -6.65 -27.23
C CYS A 199 2.05 -5.13 -26.95
N LYS A 200 2.21 -4.31 -28.00
CA LYS A 200 2.18 -2.85 -27.87
C LYS A 200 0.84 -2.33 -27.34
N ARG A 201 -0.28 -2.93 -27.76
CA ARG A 201 -1.61 -2.57 -27.26
C ARG A 201 -1.74 -2.89 -25.77
N ILE A 202 -1.27 -4.05 -25.31
CA ILE A 202 -1.26 -4.46 -23.90
C ILE A 202 -0.46 -3.46 -23.05
N VAL A 203 0.73 -3.09 -23.50
CA VAL A 203 1.58 -2.10 -22.81
C VAL A 203 0.92 -0.73 -22.75
N SER A 204 0.34 -0.27 -23.87
CA SER A 204 -0.36 1.02 -23.93
C SER A 204 -1.57 1.09 -22.99
N LEU A 205 -2.38 0.03 -22.91
CA LEU A 205 -3.56 -0.03 -22.04
C LEU A 205 -3.20 -0.13 -20.55
N SER A 206 -2.16 -0.90 -20.22
CA SER A 206 -1.71 -1.10 -18.83
C SER A 206 -0.87 0.04 -18.28
N GLY A 207 -0.28 0.87 -19.13
CA GLY A 207 0.73 1.86 -18.74
C GLY A 207 2.01 1.24 -18.17
N GLY A 208 2.26 -0.05 -18.42
CA GLY A 208 3.42 -0.79 -17.89
C GLY A 208 3.24 -1.39 -16.49
N HIS A 209 2.04 -1.33 -15.90
CA HIS A 209 1.81 -1.91 -14.58
C HIS A 209 1.84 -3.45 -14.63
N PRO A 210 2.71 -4.14 -13.86
CA PRO A 210 2.88 -5.60 -13.97
C PRO A 210 1.61 -6.42 -13.78
N GLY A 211 0.73 -6.02 -12.87
CA GLY A 211 -0.55 -6.68 -12.65
C GLY A 211 -1.47 -6.59 -13.87
N MET A 212 -1.61 -5.38 -14.42
CA MET A 212 -2.46 -5.12 -15.58
C MET A 212 -1.89 -5.77 -16.84
N LEU A 213 -0.56 -5.76 -17.02
CA LEU A 213 0.12 -6.48 -18.10
C LEU A 213 -0.24 -7.97 -18.09
N ARG A 214 -0.16 -8.62 -16.93
CA ARG A 214 -0.51 -10.05 -16.77
C ARG A 214 -1.98 -10.31 -17.05
N ALA A 215 -2.88 -9.49 -16.50
CA ALA A 215 -4.32 -9.62 -16.72
C ALA A 215 -4.69 -9.48 -18.21
N LEU A 216 -4.17 -8.45 -18.88
CA LEU A 216 -4.39 -8.23 -20.32
C LEU A 216 -3.77 -9.32 -21.18
N THR A 217 -2.57 -9.80 -20.84
CA THR A 217 -1.92 -10.90 -21.56
C THR A 217 -2.76 -12.17 -21.44
N GLN A 218 -3.27 -12.47 -20.23
CA GLN A 218 -4.16 -13.61 -20.03
C GLN A 218 -5.44 -13.51 -20.86
N ILE A 219 -6.04 -12.32 -20.97
CA ILE A 219 -7.22 -12.07 -21.81
C ILE A 219 -6.88 -12.23 -23.30
N ALA A 220 -5.73 -11.72 -23.74
CA ALA A 220 -5.28 -11.87 -25.12
C ALA A 220 -5.08 -13.35 -25.51
N LEU A 221 -4.56 -14.16 -24.59
CA LEU A 221 -4.35 -15.60 -24.80
C LEU A 221 -5.66 -16.39 -24.95
N THR A 222 -6.81 -15.88 -24.49
CA THR A 222 -8.12 -16.51 -24.73
C THR A 222 -8.71 -16.15 -26.10
N GLY A 223 -8.02 -15.32 -26.90
CA GLY A 223 -8.46 -14.88 -28.22
C GLY A 223 -9.38 -13.65 -28.21
N VAL A 224 -9.56 -13.00 -27.06
CA VAL A 224 -10.37 -11.78 -26.95
C VAL A 224 -9.60 -10.58 -27.53
N ALA A 225 -10.22 -9.86 -28.45
CA ALA A 225 -9.66 -8.64 -29.03
C ALA A 225 -9.62 -7.49 -28.01
N LEU A 226 -8.50 -6.75 -27.97
CA LEU A 226 -8.27 -5.64 -27.03
C LEU A 226 -8.49 -4.25 -27.68
N ASP A 227 -9.25 -4.21 -28.77
CA ASP A 227 -9.52 -2.99 -29.54
C ASP A 227 -10.65 -2.15 -28.93
N ALA A 228 -11.45 -2.74 -28.04
CA ALA A 228 -12.52 -2.05 -27.34
C ALA A 228 -12.02 -0.90 -26.46
N ASP A 229 -12.91 0.04 -26.19
CA ASP A 229 -12.68 1.13 -25.24
C ASP A 229 -12.30 0.56 -23.85
N PRO A 230 -11.35 1.19 -23.11
CA PRO A 230 -10.95 0.72 -21.78
C PRO A 230 -12.12 0.47 -20.82
N ARG A 231 -13.20 1.28 -20.86
CA ARG A 231 -14.38 1.07 -19.98
C ARG A 231 -15.11 -0.22 -20.33
N ALA A 232 -15.25 -0.51 -21.62
CA ALA A 232 -15.87 -1.75 -22.09
C ALA A 232 -15.02 -2.98 -21.72
N LEU A 233 -13.70 -2.87 -21.84
CA LEU A 233 -12.77 -3.93 -21.43
C LEU A 233 -12.89 -4.26 -19.94
N ILE A 234 -12.94 -3.23 -19.08
CA ILE A 234 -13.10 -3.39 -17.62
C ILE A 234 -14.46 -3.98 -17.27
N ALA A 235 -15.54 -3.54 -17.93
CA ALA A 235 -16.88 -4.07 -17.71
C ALA A 235 -16.99 -5.56 -18.09
N ALA A 236 -16.37 -5.95 -19.21
CA ALA A 236 -16.42 -7.32 -19.71
C ALA A 236 -15.48 -8.28 -18.97
N ASN A 237 -14.42 -7.78 -18.31
CA ASN A 237 -13.38 -8.62 -17.71
C ASN A 237 -13.20 -8.32 -16.21
N PRO A 238 -13.89 -9.07 -15.32
CA PRO A 238 -13.79 -8.88 -13.87
C PRO A 238 -12.35 -8.94 -13.33
N SER A 239 -11.52 -9.89 -13.81
CA SER A 239 -10.14 -10.04 -13.37
C SER A 239 -9.27 -8.80 -13.67
N LEU A 240 -9.51 -8.13 -14.80
CA LEU A 240 -8.83 -6.89 -15.17
C LEU A 240 -9.30 -5.73 -14.27
N ARG A 241 -10.60 -5.66 -14.01
CA ARG A 241 -11.18 -4.68 -13.09
C ARG A 241 -10.61 -4.84 -11.69
N ASP A 242 -10.56 -6.06 -11.17
CA ASP A 242 -10.08 -6.35 -9.82
C ASP A 242 -8.61 -5.92 -9.67
N GLU A 243 -7.79 -6.11 -10.70
CA GLU A 243 -6.39 -5.66 -10.68
C GLU A 243 -6.26 -4.13 -10.69
N CYS A 244 -7.13 -3.43 -11.41
CA CYS A 244 -7.18 -1.96 -11.36
C CYS A 244 -7.70 -1.45 -10.00
N LEU A 245 -8.69 -2.14 -9.43
CA LEU A 245 -9.26 -1.81 -8.13
C LEU A 245 -8.29 -2.05 -6.98
N LYS A 246 -7.45 -3.10 -7.02
CA LYS A 246 -6.38 -3.28 -6.03
C LYS A 246 -5.47 -2.05 -5.98
N LEU A 247 -4.99 -1.60 -7.14
CA LEU A 247 -4.15 -0.42 -7.22
C LEU A 247 -4.88 0.81 -6.68
N TRP A 248 -6.15 1.02 -7.05
CA TRP A 248 -6.95 2.15 -6.57
C TRP A 248 -7.18 2.12 -5.05
N ASN A 249 -7.47 0.94 -4.49
CA ASN A 249 -7.75 0.77 -3.07
C ASN A 249 -6.49 0.86 -2.20
N ASP A 250 -5.33 0.53 -2.76
CA ASP A 250 -4.03 0.65 -2.09
C ASP A 250 -3.58 2.13 -1.95
N LEU A 251 -4.21 3.07 -2.66
CA LEU A 251 -3.92 4.50 -2.54
C LEU A 251 -4.56 5.09 -1.27
N SER A 252 -3.85 6.03 -0.65
CA SER A 252 -4.38 6.88 0.41
C SER A 252 -5.54 7.76 -0.08
N GLY A 253 -6.28 8.37 0.86
CA GLY A 253 -7.37 9.29 0.53
C GLY A 253 -6.90 10.48 -0.31
N ASP A 254 -5.78 11.08 0.08
CA ASP A 254 -5.19 12.24 -0.59
C ASP A 254 -4.69 11.89 -2.00
N GLU A 255 -4.10 10.71 -2.18
CA GLU A 255 -3.70 10.21 -3.50
C GLU A 255 -4.88 9.96 -4.42
N ARG A 256 -5.98 9.37 -3.89
CA ARG A 256 -7.20 9.16 -4.67
C ARG A 256 -7.81 10.49 -5.12
N GLU A 257 -7.83 11.48 -4.23
CA GLU A 257 -8.28 12.84 -4.52
C GLU A 257 -7.41 13.49 -5.62
N ALA A 258 -6.09 13.38 -5.51
CA ALA A 258 -5.19 13.93 -6.52
C ALA A 258 -5.33 13.22 -7.88
N ILE A 259 -5.51 11.89 -7.92
CA ILE A 259 -5.82 11.19 -9.18
C ILE A 259 -7.17 11.64 -9.76
N TRP A 260 -8.16 11.89 -8.91
CA TRP A 260 -9.46 12.41 -9.36
C TRP A 260 -9.34 13.80 -9.97
N GLN A 261 -8.64 14.72 -9.31
CA GLN A 261 -8.36 16.06 -9.85
C GLN A 261 -7.61 16.00 -11.18
N ALA A 262 -6.62 15.10 -11.29
CA ALA A 262 -5.89 14.88 -12.53
C ALA A 262 -6.81 14.37 -13.66
N HIS A 263 -7.76 13.49 -13.35
CA HIS A 263 -8.76 13.01 -14.31
C HIS A 263 -9.67 14.15 -14.80
N GLY A 264 -10.15 14.99 -13.88
CA GLY A 264 -11.03 16.13 -14.20
C GLY A 264 -10.33 17.32 -14.85
N GLY A 265 -9.00 17.33 -14.93
CA GLY A 265 -8.23 18.48 -15.40
C GLY A 265 -8.20 19.64 -14.40
N GLY A 266 -8.45 19.37 -13.12
CA GLY A 266 -8.39 20.34 -12.04
C GLY A 266 -6.97 20.74 -11.66
N SER A 267 -6.87 21.77 -10.80
CA SER A 267 -5.59 22.16 -10.20
C SER A 267 -5.20 21.15 -9.12
N LEU A 268 -4.05 20.51 -9.30
CA LEU A 268 -3.51 19.57 -8.32
C LEU A 268 -2.81 20.31 -7.19
N ASP A 269 -2.98 19.83 -5.95
CA ASP A 269 -2.06 20.20 -4.88
C ASP A 269 -0.65 19.71 -5.24
N ARG A 270 0.32 20.62 -5.14
CA ARG A 270 1.72 20.39 -5.55
C ARG A 270 2.32 19.20 -4.80
N ARG A 271 2.02 19.05 -3.50
CA ARG A 271 2.59 17.98 -2.67
C ARG A 271 2.09 16.59 -3.08
N HIS A 272 0.78 16.42 -3.23
CA HIS A 272 0.18 15.15 -3.65
C HIS A 272 0.51 14.82 -5.11
N GLY A 273 0.60 15.83 -5.98
CA GLY A 273 1.07 15.66 -7.34
C GLY A 273 2.52 15.16 -7.42
N GLU A 274 3.41 15.69 -6.58
CA GLU A 274 4.82 15.24 -6.50
C GLU A 274 4.95 13.78 -6.08
N ASP A 275 4.16 13.32 -5.10
CA ASP A 275 4.20 11.92 -4.66
C ASP A 275 3.71 10.95 -5.74
N LEU A 276 2.60 11.28 -6.41
CA LEU A 276 2.07 10.46 -7.50
C LEU A 276 2.96 10.45 -8.75
N LEU A 277 3.68 11.55 -9.02
CA LEU A 277 4.72 11.62 -10.05
C LEU A 277 5.91 10.73 -9.67
N LEU A 278 6.36 10.80 -8.42
CA LEU A 278 7.42 9.94 -7.89
C LEU A 278 7.01 8.46 -8.00
N LYS A 279 5.79 8.10 -7.62
CA LYS A 279 5.26 6.73 -7.75
C LYS A 279 5.03 6.31 -9.22
N GLY A 280 5.10 7.24 -10.17
CA GLY A 280 4.87 7.00 -11.59
C GLY A 280 3.40 6.71 -11.93
N LEU A 281 2.47 7.09 -11.06
CA LEU A 281 1.03 6.92 -11.24
C LEU A 281 0.41 8.11 -12.00
N LEU A 282 1.06 9.26 -11.94
CA LEU A 282 0.81 10.39 -12.84
C LEU A 282 1.99 10.57 -13.80
N ARG A 283 1.70 11.09 -14.99
CA ARG A 283 2.67 11.50 -15.99
C ARG A 283 2.40 12.96 -16.36
N GLN A 284 3.47 13.75 -16.40
CA GLN A 284 3.40 15.11 -16.90
C GLN A 284 3.47 15.09 -18.42
N GLY A 285 2.38 15.49 -19.07
CA GLY A 285 2.30 15.65 -20.52
C GLY A 285 2.74 17.04 -20.99
N ASP A 286 2.58 17.27 -22.29
CA ASP A 286 2.88 18.56 -22.90
C ASP A 286 2.08 19.70 -22.23
N HIS A 287 2.74 20.84 -22.02
CA HIS A 287 2.19 22.01 -21.31
C HIS A 287 1.89 21.80 -19.81
N GLY A 288 2.47 20.76 -19.20
CA GLY A 288 2.39 20.54 -17.74
C GLY A 288 1.10 19.90 -17.26
N ARG A 289 0.24 19.43 -18.18
CA ARG A 289 -0.99 18.71 -17.82
C ARG A 289 -0.65 17.34 -17.26
N MET A 290 -1.19 17.01 -16.10
CA MET A 290 -1.03 15.67 -15.52
C MET A 290 -2.03 14.70 -16.13
N THR A 291 -1.57 13.48 -16.38
CA THR A 291 -2.37 12.39 -16.93
C THR A 291 -2.13 11.13 -16.11
N ILE A 292 -3.16 10.30 -15.96
CA ILE A 292 -3.03 9.00 -15.30
C ILE A 292 -2.19 8.09 -16.20
N PHE A 293 -1.22 7.40 -15.62
CA PHE A 293 -0.24 6.61 -16.37
C PHE A 293 -0.85 5.49 -17.24
N SER A 294 -2.07 5.05 -16.92
CA SER A 294 -2.77 3.92 -17.52
C SER A 294 -4.20 4.31 -17.94
N PRO A 295 -4.57 4.11 -19.22
CA PRO A 295 -5.95 4.26 -19.68
C PRO A 295 -6.96 3.40 -18.93
N LEU A 296 -6.55 2.20 -18.47
CA LEU A 296 -7.43 1.33 -17.69
C LEU A 296 -7.70 1.90 -16.30
N LEU A 297 -6.67 2.40 -15.61
CA LEU A 297 -6.88 3.06 -14.33
C LEU A 297 -7.76 4.30 -14.49
N ALA A 298 -7.53 5.11 -15.53
CA ALA A 298 -8.37 6.27 -15.84
C ALA A 298 -9.85 5.89 -16.07
N ALA A 299 -10.10 4.74 -16.69
CA ALA A 299 -11.46 4.24 -16.90
C ALA A 299 -12.13 3.76 -15.59
N VAL A 300 -11.39 3.10 -14.69
CA VAL A 300 -11.90 2.78 -13.34
C VAL A 300 -12.23 4.04 -12.56
N VAL A 301 -11.30 5.01 -12.53
CA VAL A 301 -11.51 6.30 -11.86
C VAL A 301 -12.75 6.99 -12.40
N ALA A 302 -12.95 7.03 -13.71
CA ALA A 302 -14.16 7.62 -14.30
C ALA A 302 -15.47 6.94 -13.84
N VAL A 303 -15.46 5.61 -13.65
CA VAL A 303 -16.62 4.87 -13.14
C VAL A 303 -16.87 5.17 -11.67
N GLU A 304 -15.81 5.20 -10.86
CA GLU A 304 -15.95 5.54 -9.43
C GLU A 304 -16.38 7.00 -9.25
N VAL A 305 -15.89 7.92 -10.07
CA VAL A 305 -16.33 9.32 -10.12
C VAL A 305 -17.79 9.42 -10.52
N ALA A 306 -18.23 8.70 -11.56
CA ALA A 306 -19.62 8.73 -11.98
C ALA A 306 -20.56 8.22 -10.88
N ARG A 307 -20.14 7.22 -10.09
CA ARG A 307 -20.87 6.74 -8.91
C ARG A 307 -20.96 7.80 -7.80
N THR A 308 -19.89 8.56 -7.56
CA THR A 308 -19.86 9.59 -6.53
C THR A 308 -20.51 10.91 -6.96
N THR A 309 -20.43 11.32 -8.24
CA THR A 309 -21.06 12.57 -8.76
C THR A 309 -22.56 12.46 -9.01
N THR A 310 -23.14 11.26 -9.05
CA THR A 310 -24.60 11.09 -8.97
C THR A 310 -25.16 11.30 -7.56
N ALA A 311 -24.30 11.42 -6.54
CA ALA A 311 -24.61 12.06 -5.27
C ALA A 311 -24.16 13.53 -5.34
N HIS A 312 -24.90 14.45 -4.70
CA HIS A 312 -24.84 15.90 -4.95
C HIS A 312 -23.44 16.57 -4.98
N PRO A 313 -23.30 17.68 -5.74
CA PRO A 313 -22.04 18.37 -5.98
C PRO A 313 -21.73 19.43 -4.90
N ASP A 314 -21.57 19.02 -3.64
CA ASP A 314 -20.96 19.89 -2.62
C ASP A 314 -20.49 19.05 -1.41
N ASP A 315 -19.32 18.42 -1.55
CA ASP A 315 -18.31 18.27 -0.49
C ASP A 315 -17.24 17.26 -0.93
N SER A 316 -15.98 17.67 -0.87
CA SER A 316 -14.76 16.90 -1.14
C SER A 316 -14.47 15.86 -0.05
N ARG A 317 -15.47 15.05 0.33
CA ARG A 317 -15.30 13.91 1.24
C ARG A 317 -15.81 12.63 0.56
N PRO A 318 -15.07 11.51 0.64
CA PRO A 318 -15.62 10.23 0.20
C PRO A 318 -16.94 9.98 0.91
N ALA A 319 -17.94 9.46 0.16
CA ALA A 319 -19.26 9.19 0.70
C ALA A 319 -19.11 8.38 2.01
N PRO A 320 -19.59 8.89 3.15
CA PRO A 320 -19.37 8.28 4.46
C PRO A 320 -19.84 6.81 4.56
N ILE A 321 -20.76 6.41 3.68
CA ILE A 321 -21.19 5.02 3.52
C ILE A 321 -21.51 4.75 2.05
N ILE A 322 -21.14 3.56 1.55
CA ILE A 322 -21.43 3.07 0.20
C ILE A 322 -22.04 1.68 0.35
N ILE A 323 -23.17 1.44 -0.34
CA ILE A 323 -23.85 0.14 -0.34
C ILE A 323 -24.05 -0.32 -1.78
N ASP A 324 -23.57 -1.53 -2.07
CA ASP A 324 -23.85 -2.23 -3.32
C ASP A 324 -24.94 -3.29 -3.10
N HIS A 325 -26.11 -3.05 -3.69
CA HIS A 325 -27.27 -3.93 -3.59
C HIS A 325 -27.10 -5.26 -4.32
N VAL A 326 -26.22 -5.32 -5.33
CA VAL A 326 -26.00 -6.50 -6.17
C VAL A 326 -25.01 -7.45 -5.52
N SER A 327 -23.89 -6.92 -5.01
CA SER A 327 -22.85 -7.72 -4.35
C SER A 327 -23.05 -7.87 -2.84
N GLN A 328 -24.07 -7.20 -2.28
CA GLN A 328 -24.32 -7.07 -0.83
C GLN A 328 -23.12 -6.52 -0.04
N GLN A 329 -22.24 -5.77 -0.71
CA GLN A 329 -21.09 -5.15 -0.08
C GLN A 329 -21.44 -3.79 0.49
N VAL A 330 -20.89 -3.52 1.67
CA VAL A 330 -21.08 -2.26 2.39
C VAL A 330 -19.71 -1.74 2.80
N TYR A 331 -19.42 -0.50 2.43
CA TYR A 331 -18.24 0.24 2.87
C TYR A 331 -18.69 1.39 3.77
N TYR A 332 -18.07 1.53 4.94
CA TYR A 332 -18.36 2.58 5.91
C TYR A 332 -17.05 3.31 6.22
N TYR A 333 -16.94 4.59 5.87
CA TYR A 333 -15.69 5.36 5.90
C TYR A 333 -14.49 4.58 5.30
N GLY A 334 -14.70 3.92 4.15
CA GLY A 334 -13.67 3.11 3.48
C GLY A 334 -13.43 1.72 4.08
N HIS A 335 -14.00 1.38 5.24
CA HIS A 335 -13.93 0.04 5.80
C HIS A 335 -15.00 -0.87 5.20
N GLN A 336 -14.59 -2.00 4.62
CA GLN A 336 -15.52 -3.03 4.16
C GLN A 336 -16.14 -3.77 5.34
N ILE A 337 -17.46 -3.67 5.50
CA ILE A 337 -18.20 -4.25 6.62
C ILE A 337 -19.18 -5.34 6.16
N GLY A 338 -19.44 -5.45 4.86
CA GLY A 338 -20.41 -6.37 4.22
C GLY A 338 -20.35 -7.81 4.73
N ASP A 339 -19.16 -8.43 4.74
CA ASP A 339 -18.97 -9.84 5.10
C ASP A 339 -19.31 -10.16 6.56
N ARG A 340 -19.38 -9.14 7.41
CA ARG A 340 -19.69 -9.29 8.83
C ARG A 340 -21.13 -8.87 9.16
N LEU A 341 -21.90 -8.38 8.19
CA LEU A 341 -23.29 -7.96 8.39
C LEU A 341 -24.21 -9.18 8.29
N SER A 342 -25.17 -9.27 9.22
CA SER A 342 -26.28 -10.21 9.07
C SER A 342 -27.22 -9.72 7.95
N PRO A 343 -28.02 -10.61 7.32
CA PRO A 343 -28.97 -10.21 6.27
C PRO A 343 -29.94 -9.10 6.70
N LEU A 344 -30.37 -9.10 7.96
CA LEU A 344 -31.24 -8.05 8.52
C LEU A 344 -30.52 -6.71 8.66
N ASN A 345 -29.25 -6.75 9.07
CA ASN A 345 -28.40 -5.57 9.20
C ASN A 345 -28.08 -4.94 7.82
N PHE A 346 -27.85 -5.79 6.82
CA PHE A 346 -27.68 -5.34 5.44
C PHE A 346 -28.97 -4.69 4.92
N ARG A 347 -30.13 -5.34 5.08
CA ARG A 347 -31.43 -4.78 4.69
C ARG A 347 -31.73 -3.43 5.34
N LEU A 348 -31.43 -3.31 6.64
CA LEU A 348 -31.59 -2.06 7.37
C LEU A 348 -30.75 -0.94 6.74
N LEU A 349 -29.46 -1.18 6.50
CA LEU A 349 -28.57 -0.19 5.91
C LEU A 349 -28.94 0.12 4.47
N ALA A 350 -29.24 -0.89 3.65
CA ALA A 350 -29.65 -0.73 2.26
C ALA A 350 -30.93 0.11 2.15
N TYR A 351 -31.96 -0.19 2.95
CA TYR A 351 -33.20 0.57 2.96
C TYR A 351 -33.00 2.03 3.38
N LEU A 352 -32.21 2.27 4.44
CA LEU A 352 -31.94 3.63 4.90
C LEU A 352 -31.00 4.40 3.95
N PHE A 353 -30.18 3.69 3.18
CA PHE A 353 -29.32 4.25 2.15
C PHE A 353 -30.12 4.65 0.90
N ASP A 354 -31.10 3.85 0.49
CA ASP A 354 -32.06 4.23 -0.55
C ASP A 354 -32.86 5.50 -0.17
N HIS A 355 -32.97 5.76 1.13
CA HIS A 355 -33.64 6.94 1.71
C HIS A 355 -32.65 7.85 2.46
N TYR A 356 -31.43 7.98 1.94
CA TYR A 356 -30.36 8.74 2.61
C TYR A 356 -30.81 10.17 2.95
N GLY A 357 -30.53 10.60 4.19
CA GLY A 357 -30.90 11.91 4.71
C GLY A 357 -32.38 12.07 5.10
N ALA A 358 -33.28 11.17 4.67
CA ALA A 358 -34.69 11.21 5.04
C ALA A 358 -34.96 10.51 6.38
N ILE A 359 -35.95 11.01 7.13
CA ILE A 359 -36.39 10.36 8.36
C ILE A 359 -37.35 9.23 7.98
N CYS A 360 -36.90 7.99 8.13
CA CYS A 360 -37.72 6.82 7.92
C CYS A 360 -38.48 6.48 9.21
N SER A 361 -39.80 6.41 9.14
CA SER A 361 -40.63 6.03 10.29
C SER A 361 -40.30 4.59 10.73
N GLU A 362 -40.52 4.31 12.01
CA GLU A 362 -40.27 2.97 12.56
C GLU A 362 -41.09 1.88 11.85
N ALA A 363 -42.34 2.19 11.47
CA ALA A 363 -43.19 1.29 10.68
C ALA A 363 -42.61 0.99 9.28
N ASN A 364 -42.06 2.00 8.60
CA ASN A 364 -41.47 1.83 7.27
C ASN A 364 -40.18 1.00 7.33
N VAL A 365 -39.34 1.26 8.34
CA VAL A 365 -38.11 0.48 8.56
C VAL A 365 -38.45 -0.97 8.93
N ALA A 366 -39.47 -1.18 9.79
CA ALA A 366 -39.93 -2.52 10.15
C ALA A 366 -40.39 -3.32 8.92
N GLY A 367 -41.21 -2.70 8.07
CA GLY A 367 -41.71 -3.34 6.85
C GLY A 367 -40.63 -3.68 5.82
N ALA A 368 -39.57 -2.87 5.74
CA ALA A 368 -38.45 -3.12 4.83
C ALA A 368 -37.49 -4.21 5.35
N VAL A 369 -37.24 -4.25 6.66
CA VAL A 369 -36.29 -5.20 7.26
C VAL A 369 -36.93 -6.59 7.46
N TYR A 370 -38.22 -6.64 7.81
CA TYR A 370 -38.98 -7.86 8.11
C TYR A 370 -40.20 -8.03 7.19
N PRO A 371 -40.02 -8.30 5.89
CA PRO A 371 -41.13 -8.48 4.97
C PRO A 371 -41.93 -9.75 5.32
N GLY A 372 -43.17 -9.57 5.77
CA GLY A 372 -44.13 -10.65 6.01
C GLY A 372 -44.09 -11.35 7.38
N GLU A 373 -43.28 -10.86 8.33
CA GLU A 373 -43.08 -11.54 9.64
C GLU A 373 -43.61 -10.79 10.88
N LEU A 374 -44.24 -9.62 10.73
CA LEU A 374 -44.66 -8.84 11.90
C LEU A 374 -46.20 -8.79 12.05
N PRO A 375 -46.76 -9.37 13.13
CA PRO A 375 -48.00 -8.87 13.73
C PRO A 375 -47.77 -7.45 14.25
N ASP A 376 -48.83 -6.64 14.31
CA ASP A 376 -48.81 -5.26 14.82
C ASP A 376 -47.90 -5.09 16.05
N GLY A 377 -46.90 -4.19 15.96
CA GLY A 377 -46.33 -3.54 17.13
C GLY A 377 -44.96 -3.99 17.67
N ASP A 378 -44.09 -4.64 16.90
CA ASP A 378 -42.76 -5.05 17.41
C ASP A 378 -41.65 -3.97 17.22
N SER A 379 -41.97 -2.70 17.53
CA SER A 379 -41.05 -1.53 17.50
C SER A 379 -39.74 -1.79 18.26
N GLU A 380 -39.79 -2.60 19.31
CA GLU A 380 -38.64 -2.86 20.17
C GLU A 380 -37.51 -3.60 19.42
N ARG A 381 -37.86 -4.51 18.49
CA ARG A 381 -36.86 -5.30 17.73
C ARG A 381 -36.08 -4.45 16.73
N VAL A 382 -36.76 -3.54 16.03
CA VAL A 382 -36.09 -2.56 15.14
C VAL A 382 -35.18 -1.65 15.95
N SER A 383 -35.65 -1.18 17.11
CA SER A 383 -34.84 -0.33 17.99
C SER A 383 -33.56 -1.03 18.48
N ILE A 384 -33.64 -2.34 18.80
CA ILE A 384 -32.48 -3.14 19.22
C ILE A 384 -31.53 -3.36 18.04
N LEU A 385 -32.05 -3.66 16.85
CA LEU A 385 -31.25 -3.84 15.64
C LEU A 385 -30.47 -2.57 15.30
N VAL A 386 -31.15 -1.42 15.31
CA VAL A 386 -30.53 -0.10 15.08
C VAL A 386 -29.49 0.21 16.15
N ARG A 387 -29.78 -0.01 17.44
CA ARG A 387 -28.79 0.24 18.52
C ARG A 387 -27.53 -0.60 18.35
N ARG A 388 -27.68 -1.89 18.04
CA ARG A 388 -26.53 -2.78 17.79
C ARG A 388 -25.73 -2.33 16.57
N MET A 389 -26.41 -1.91 15.50
CA MET A 389 -25.75 -1.36 14.32
C MET A 389 -24.99 -0.08 14.66
N VAL A 390 -25.59 0.86 15.39
CA VAL A 390 -24.95 2.11 15.83
C VAL A 390 -23.70 1.83 16.66
N SER A 391 -23.77 0.93 17.64
CA SER A 391 -22.59 0.56 18.44
C SER A 391 -21.49 -0.04 17.58
N ARG A 392 -21.86 -0.89 16.62
CA ARG A 392 -20.90 -1.51 15.71
C ARG A 392 -20.23 -0.50 14.78
N LEU A 393 -21.00 0.43 14.21
CA LEU A 393 -20.46 1.49 13.36
C LEU A 393 -19.49 2.41 14.13
N LYS A 394 -19.76 2.66 15.42
CA LYS A 394 -18.83 3.35 16.33
C LYS A 394 -17.53 2.58 16.57
N GLU A 395 -17.60 1.26 16.71
CA GLU A 395 -16.41 0.44 16.89
C GLU A 395 -15.54 0.39 15.62
N ILE A 396 -16.16 0.48 14.44
CA ILE A 396 -15.47 0.43 13.15
C ILE A 396 -14.74 1.74 12.84
N ALA A 397 -15.37 2.89 13.11
CA ALA A 397 -14.78 4.20 12.90
C ALA A 397 -15.04 5.08 14.14
N PRO A 398 -14.21 4.96 15.20
CA PRO A 398 -14.43 5.65 16.48
C PRO A 398 -14.24 7.16 16.39
N ASP A 399 -13.40 7.61 15.46
CA ASP A 399 -13.05 9.03 15.25
C ASP A 399 -13.99 9.74 14.26
N GLU A 400 -14.92 9.02 13.65
CA GLU A 400 -15.83 9.52 12.61
C GLU A 400 -17.28 9.66 13.10
N PRO A 401 -18.08 10.61 12.56
CA PRO A 401 -19.45 10.80 13.00
C PRO A 401 -20.33 9.62 12.57
N VAL A 402 -21.12 9.13 13.52
CA VAL A 402 -22.02 8.01 13.27
C VAL A 402 -23.20 8.44 12.42
N LEU A 403 -23.28 7.88 11.21
CA LEU A 403 -24.28 8.24 10.22
C LEU A 403 -25.68 7.76 10.57
N LEU A 404 -25.80 6.67 11.33
CA LEU A 404 -27.08 6.09 11.71
C LEU A 404 -27.59 6.74 13.02
N GLN A 405 -28.72 7.44 12.93
CA GLN A 405 -29.27 8.26 14.00
C GLN A 405 -30.70 7.87 14.35
N THR A 406 -30.99 7.83 15.66
CA THR A 406 -32.34 7.63 16.19
C THR A 406 -32.96 8.98 16.55
N ILE A 407 -34.03 9.37 15.85
CA ILE A 407 -34.77 10.61 16.12
C ILE A 407 -35.98 10.26 16.99
N ARG A 408 -35.93 10.66 18.26
CA ARG A 408 -36.97 10.37 19.26
C ARG A 408 -38.35 10.75 18.74
N GLY A 409 -39.27 9.77 18.72
CA GLY A 409 -40.67 9.96 18.31
C GLY A 409 -40.90 10.13 16.80
N ARG A 410 -39.86 10.02 15.94
CA ARG A 410 -40.01 10.17 14.48
C ARG A 410 -39.42 9.01 13.66
N GLY A 411 -38.43 8.30 14.17
CA GLY A 411 -37.86 7.11 13.53
C GLY A 411 -36.35 7.19 13.36
N TYR A 412 -35.83 6.71 12.23
CA TYR A 412 -34.41 6.49 11.99
C TYR A 412 -33.94 7.23 10.73
N ARG A 413 -32.71 7.72 10.76
CA ARG A 413 -32.09 8.44 9.64
C ARG A 413 -30.67 7.94 9.42
N LEU A 414 -30.31 7.72 8.16
CA LEU A 414 -28.93 7.48 7.76
C LEU A 414 -28.43 8.72 7.01
N GLY A 415 -27.41 9.38 7.56
CA GLY A 415 -26.77 10.52 6.93
C GLY A 415 -25.94 11.32 7.92
N LEU A 416 -25.07 12.19 7.41
CA LEU A 416 -24.35 13.15 8.25
C LEU A 416 -25.36 13.95 9.08
N PRO A 417 -25.11 14.19 10.39
CA PRO A 417 -25.99 15.04 11.20
C PRO A 417 -26.21 16.39 10.50
N PRO A 418 -27.42 16.96 10.54
CA PRO A 418 -27.58 18.33 10.08
C PRO A 418 -26.77 19.22 11.04
N ASN A 419 -25.94 20.12 10.49
CA ASN A 419 -25.25 21.13 11.31
C ASN A 419 -26.23 21.95 12.13
#